data_AF-A0A958G0G8-F1
#
_entry.id   AF-A0A958G0G8-F1
#
_cell.length_a   1.000
_cell.length_b   1.000
_cell.length_c   1.000
_cell.angle_alpha   90.00
_cell.angle_beta   90.00
_cell.angle_gamma   90.00
#
_symmetry.space_group_name_H-M   'P 1'
#
loop_
_entity.id
_entity.type
_entity.pdbx_description
1 polymer ?
#
loop_
_entity_poly.entity_id
_entity_poly.type
_entity_poly.pdbx_seq_one_letter_code
_entity_poly.pdbx_strand_id
1 'polypeptide(L)'
;RKNQCSVIDCGDVEGVIKRIAYFFANPAAANLVDSIDQYPGLSSWKAFRDNCMSVYSVFTETVPWIRSATLSKLPCRSLSEKQDVWLVQKLRREATCDHSLVIEPNAWMKCFGVEDDPQVKEINTQILEHAGELERVAREKRRINRQKIKGAHRLKREGITLDYFPTKQERRIFVYAADQEIRKVMISAYREFCQMCRVCYERWRLGELLCVWPPGALFPAPPVLVNHFDT
;
A
#
# COMPACT_ATOMS: atom_id res chain seq x y z
N ARG A 1 -2.84 -9.83 18.88
CA ARG A 1 -3.85 -9.34 17.91
C ARG A 1 -3.25 -9.50 16.52
N LYS A 2 -3.79 -10.37 15.66
CA LYS A 2 -3.29 -10.53 14.29
C LYS A 2 -3.59 -9.25 13.51
N ASN A 3 -2.56 -8.66 12.90
CA ASN A 3 -2.72 -7.59 11.91
C ASN A 3 -3.49 -8.18 10.72
N GLN A 4 -4.82 -8.02 10.70
CA GLN A 4 -5.58 -8.25 9.48
C GLN A 4 -5.13 -7.20 8.46
N CYS A 5 -4.58 -7.65 7.33
CA CYS A 5 -4.53 -6.82 6.14
C CYS A 5 -5.98 -6.44 5.81
N SER A 6 -6.28 -5.15 5.94
CA SER A 6 -7.54 -4.61 5.45
C SER A 6 -7.38 -4.45 3.95
N VAL A 7 -8.02 -5.31 3.17
CA VAL A 7 -8.22 -5.04 1.74
C VAL A 7 -9.12 -3.81 1.66
N ILE A 8 -8.79 -2.90 0.73
CA ILE A 8 -9.60 -1.71 0.45
C ILE A 8 -10.31 -1.99 -0.87
N ASP A 9 -11.62 -2.11 -0.83
CA ASP A 9 -12.42 -2.28 -2.03
C ASP A 9 -12.76 -0.91 -2.62
N CYS A 10 -12.58 -0.76 -3.93
CA CYS A 10 -13.00 0.42 -4.68
C CYS A 10 -14.17 0.03 -5.58
N GLY A 11 -15.32 0.65 -5.38
CA GLY A 11 -16.58 0.29 -6.04
C GLY A 11 -16.82 0.95 -7.40
N ASP A 12 -16.14 2.06 -7.65
CA ASP A 12 -16.25 2.84 -8.88
C ASP A 12 -14.92 3.50 -9.25
N VAL A 13 -14.81 3.92 -10.51
CA VAL A 13 -13.61 4.58 -11.07
C VAL A 13 -13.25 5.83 -10.26
N GLU A 14 -14.25 6.64 -9.90
CA GLU A 14 -14.08 7.86 -9.12
C GLU A 14 -13.48 7.60 -7.72
N GLY A 15 -13.91 6.52 -7.06
CA GLY A 15 -13.37 6.06 -5.79
C GLY A 15 -11.90 5.65 -5.91
N VAL A 16 -11.53 4.99 -7.00
CA VAL A 16 -10.13 4.64 -7.30
C VAL A 16 -9.30 5.91 -7.54
N ILE A 17 -9.77 6.84 -8.37
CA ILE A 17 -9.10 8.11 -8.67
C ILE A 17 -8.74 8.85 -7.37
N LYS A 18 -9.75 9.07 -6.51
CA LYS A 18 -9.58 9.70 -5.21
C LYS A 18 -8.58 8.96 -4.32
N ARG A 19 -8.59 7.63 -4.38
CA ARG A 19 -7.72 6.80 -3.53
C ARG A 19 -6.27 6.82 -3.99
N ILE A 20 -6.00 6.71 -5.29
CA ILE A 20 -4.66 6.81 -5.87
C ILE A 20 -4.09 8.20 -5.58
N ALA A 21 -4.86 9.26 -5.86
CA ALA A 21 -4.45 10.63 -5.57
C ALA A 21 -4.17 10.85 -4.06
N TYR A 22 -4.98 10.27 -3.17
CA TYR A 22 -4.70 10.27 -1.74
C TYR A 22 -3.36 9.62 -1.40
N PHE A 23 -3.03 8.46 -2.00
CA PHE A 23 -1.75 7.79 -1.73
C PHE A 23 -0.56 8.64 -2.15
N PHE A 24 -0.62 9.30 -3.30
CA PHE A 24 0.43 10.20 -3.76
C PHE A 24 0.52 11.48 -2.92
N ALA A 25 -0.60 12.06 -2.49
CA ALA A 25 -0.59 13.26 -1.65
C ALA A 25 -0.31 12.98 -0.16
N ASN A 26 -0.35 11.72 0.28
CA ASN A 26 -0.22 11.37 1.70
C ASN A 26 1.08 11.85 2.36
N PRO A 27 2.27 11.78 1.72
CA PRO A 27 3.49 12.36 2.30
C PRO A 27 3.40 13.86 2.58
N ALA A 28 2.71 14.62 1.73
CA ALA A 28 2.45 16.04 1.96
C ALA A 28 1.44 16.23 3.11
N ALA A 29 0.32 15.50 3.08
CA ALA A 29 -0.71 15.56 4.11
C ALA A 29 -0.20 15.19 5.51
N ALA A 30 0.77 14.27 5.59
CA ALA A 30 1.41 13.82 6.82
C ALA A 30 2.58 14.71 7.27
N ASN A 31 2.77 15.89 6.66
CA ASN A 31 3.85 16.85 6.96
C ASN A 31 5.27 16.26 6.78
N LEU A 32 5.42 15.22 5.95
CA LEU A 32 6.73 14.61 5.70
C LEU A 32 7.54 15.47 4.74
N VAL A 33 6.90 15.92 3.65
CA VAL A 33 7.50 16.75 2.58
C VAL A 33 6.51 17.80 2.10
N ASP A 34 6.96 18.77 1.30
CA ASP A 34 6.01 19.76 0.75
C ASP A 34 5.19 19.18 -0.41
N SER A 35 5.83 18.38 -1.26
CA SER A 35 5.26 17.67 -2.41
C SER A 35 5.82 16.24 -2.52
N ILE A 36 5.05 15.33 -3.11
CA ILE A 36 5.41 13.93 -3.41
C ILE A 36 6.70 13.82 -4.22
N ASP A 37 7.01 14.81 -5.07
CA ASP A 37 8.26 14.86 -5.82
C ASP A 37 9.50 14.92 -4.92
N GLN A 38 9.34 15.36 -3.68
CA GLN A 38 10.42 15.45 -2.69
C GLN A 38 10.47 14.22 -1.77
N TYR A 39 9.50 13.30 -1.87
CA TYR A 39 9.42 12.15 -0.97
C TYR A 39 10.56 11.17 -1.25
N PRO A 40 11.45 10.89 -0.29
CA PRO A 40 12.62 10.04 -0.52
C PRO A 40 12.34 8.54 -0.36
N GLY A 41 11.13 8.17 0.08
CA GLY A 41 10.74 6.78 0.25
C GLY A 41 10.35 6.12 -1.08
N LEU A 42 10.09 4.81 -1.04
CA LEU A 42 9.63 4.08 -2.22
C LEU A 42 8.22 4.53 -2.61
N SER A 43 8.04 4.90 -3.87
CA SER A 43 6.77 5.34 -4.43
C SER A 43 6.72 5.03 -5.92
N SER A 44 5.54 4.63 -6.42
CA SER A 44 5.28 4.49 -7.85
C SER A 44 4.99 5.83 -8.54
N TRP A 45 5.06 6.96 -7.82
CA TRP A 45 4.74 8.29 -8.36
C TRP A 45 5.50 8.62 -9.64
N LYS A 46 6.82 8.37 -9.68
CA LYS A 46 7.64 8.63 -10.87
C LYS A 46 7.16 7.79 -12.07
N ALA A 47 6.94 6.50 -11.85
CA ALA A 47 6.44 5.59 -12.88
C ALA A 47 5.06 6.03 -13.40
N PHE A 48 4.18 6.48 -12.50
CA PHE A 48 2.87 7.01 -12.85
C PHE A 48 3.01 8.31 -13.65
N ARG A 49 3.65 9.34 -13.11
CA ARG A 49 3.77 10.66 -13.74
C ARG A 49 4.44 10.61 -15.12
N ASP A 50 5.50 9.82 -15.26
CA ASP A 50 6.32 9.84 -16.47
C ASP A 50 5.75 8.93 -17.58
N ASN A 51 4.92 7.93 -17.25
CA ASN A 51 4.45 6.93 -18.22
C ASN A 51 3.04 6.38 -17.93
N CYS A 52 2.03 7.22 -17.67
CA CYS A 52 0.65 6.77 -17.43
C CYS A 52 -0.35 7.03 -18.57
N MET A 53 0.04 7.61 -19.70
CA MET A 53 -0.96 8.09 -20.68
C MET A 53 -1.52 7.01 -21.63
N SER A 54 -1.20 5.74 -21.44
CA SER A 54 -1.71 4.62 -22.26
C SER A 54 -2.23 3.46 -21.42
N VAL A 55 -3.17 2.71 -21.95
CA VAL A 55 -3.73 1.49 -21.37
C VAL A 55 -2.63 0.47 -21.06
N TYR A 56 -1.63 0.37 -21.94
CA TYR A 56 -0.49 -0.55 -21.82
C TYR A 56 0.74 0.10 -21.21
N SER A 57 0.55 1.18 -20.45
CA SER A 57 1.63 1.84 -19.73
C SER A 57 2.33 0.86 -18.79
N VAL A 58 3.59 0.56 -19.11
CA VAL A 58 4.48 -0.26 -18.30
C VAL A 58 5.75 0.53 -18.01
N PHE A 59 6.08 0.68 -16.74
CA PHE A 59 7.38 1.18 -16.30
C PHE A 59 8.25 -0.01 -15.89
N THR A 60 9.46 -0.07 -16.43
CA THR A 60 10.42 -1.13 -16.10
C THR A 60 11.74 -0.51 -15.68
N GLU A 61 12.26 -0.94 -14.54
CA GLU A 61 13.58 -0.55 -14.04
C GLU A 61 14.36 -1.80 -13.63
N THR A 62 15.60 -1.92 -14.10
CA THR A 62 16.51 -2.97 -13.64
C THR A 62 17.12 -2.55 -12.31
N VAL A 63 16.87 -3.32 -11.25
CA VAL A 63 17.35 -3.04 -9.90
C VAL A 63 18.18 -4.22 -9.36
N PRO A 64 19.20 -3.97 -8.52
CA PRO A 64 19.99 -5.05 -7.94
C PRO A 64 19.12 -5.89 -6.99
N TRP A 65 19.17 -7.21 -7.14
CA TRP A 65 18.48 -8.14 -6.25
C TRP A 65 19.35 -8.44 -5.03
N ILE A 66 19.09 -7.73 -3.93
CA ILE A 66 19.75 -7.97 -2.64
C ILE A 66 18.94 -9.02 -1.86
N ARG A 67 19.55 -10.17 -1.57
CA ARG A 67 18.89 -11.24 -0.80
C ARG A 67 18.99 -10.98 0.70
N SER A 68 17.97 -11.31 1.46
CA SER A 68 18.00 -11.10 2.92
C SER A 68 19.18 -11.80 3.60
N ALA A 69 19.57 -12.98 3.11
CA ALA A 69 20.72 -13.72 3.64
C ALA A 69 22.08 -13.01 3.41
N THR A 70 22.18 -12.09 2.46
CA THR A 70 23.41 -11.32 2.21
C THR A 70 23.47 -10.02 3.01
N LEU A 71 22.41 -9.68 3.75
CA LEU A 71 22.39 -8.47 4.59
C LEU A 71 23.24 -8.70 5.85
N SER A 72 24.38 -8.02 5.92
CA SER A 72 25.20 -7.99 7.13
C SER A 72 24.47 -7.25 8.26
N LYS A 73 24.68 -7.71 9.50
CA LYS A 73 24.22 -6.99 10.69
C LYS A 73 24.77 -5.57 10.68
N LEU A 74 23.89 -4.59 10.90
CA LEU A 74 24.32 -3.19 10.98
C LEU A 74 25.28 -3.01 12.17
N PRO A 75 26.33 -2.18 12.03
CA PRO A 75 27.29 -1.93 13.10
C PRO A 75 26.65 -1.28 14.32
N CYS A 76 25.60 -0.49 14.12
CA CYS A 76 24.82 0.17 15.16
C CYS A 76 23.41 0.53 14.65
N ARG A 77 22.54 1.00 15.55
CA ARG A 77 21.17 1.43 15.20
C ARG A 77 21.10 2.79 14.49
N SER A 78 22.18 3.59 14.54
CA SER A 78 22.23 4.95 13.98
C SER A 78 23.50 5.12 13.17
N LEU A 79 23.36 5.08 11.85
CA LEU A 79 24.46 5.22 10.91
C LEU A 79 24.74 6.70 10.61
N SER A 80 26.01 7.06 10.48
CA SER A 80 26.38 8.30 9.80
C SER A 80 26.09 8.19 8.30
N GLU A 81 25.89 9.32 7.63
CA GLU A 81 25.66 9.37 6.18
C GLU A 81 26.76 8.67 5.39
N LYS A 82 28.03 8.84 5.80
CA LYS A 82 29.16 8.15 5.17
C LYS A 82 29.07 6.63 5.31
N GLN A 83 28.65 6.13 6.48
CA GLN A 83 28.47 4.70 6.72
C GLN A 83 27.30 4.13 5.92
N ASP A 84 26.19 4.88 5.85
CA ASP A 84 25.00 4.47 5.10
C ASP A 84 25.30 4.37 3.60
N VAL A 85 25.91 5.40 3.01
CA VAL A 85 26.36 5.39 1.61
C VAL A 85 27.32 4.24 1.34
N TRP A 86 28.30 4.01 2.21
CA TRP A 86 29.25 2.91 2.06
C TRP A 86 28.57 1.53 2.10
N LEU A 87 27.64 1.31 3.04
CA LEU A 87 26.88 0.06 3.16
C LEU A 87 26.02 -0.18 1.92
N VAL A 88 25.30 0.83 1.44
CA VAL A 88 24.50 0.73 0.22
C VAL A 88 25.37 0.40 -0.98
N GLN A 89 26.52 1.07 -1.14
CA GLN A 89 27.47 0.78 -2.22
C GLN A 89 28.10 -0.61 -2.11
N LYS A 90 28.35 -1.09 -0.89
CA LYS A 90 28.81 -2.46 -0.65
C LYS A 90 27.75 -3.47 -1.09
N LEU A 91 26.51 -3.32 -0.64
CA LEU A 91 25.41 -4.21 -1.00
C LEU A 91 25.16 -4.24 -2.52
N ARG A 92 25.26 -3.09 -3.19
CA ARG A 92 25.14 -3.01 -4.65
C ARG A 92 26.26 -3.73 -5.40
N ARG A 93 27.50 -3.68 -4.89
CA ARG A 93 28.66 -4.39 -5.48
C ARG A 93 28.61 -5.89 -5.23
N GLU A 94 28.04 -6.30 -4.11
CA GLU A 94 27.89 -7.71 -3.74
C GLU A 94 26.65 -8.37 -4.39
N ALA A 95 25.72 -7.58 -4.93
CA ALA A 95 24.59 -8.11 -5.67
C ALA A 95 25.09 -8.81 -6.94
N THR A 96 24.82 -10.10 -7.05
CA THR A 96 25.22 -10.95 -8.18
C THR A 96 24.12 -11.12 -9.23
N CYS A 97 22.92 -10.63 -8.93
CA CYS A 97 21.73 -10.77 -9.75
C CYS A 97 20.99 -9.44 -9.80
N ASP A 98 20.36 -9.19 -10.94
CA ASP A 98 19.42 -8.10 -11.11
C ASP A 98 17.99 -8.62 -11.13
N HIS A 99 17.05 -7.73 -10.86
CA HIS A 99 15.63 -7.96 -10.94
C HIS A 99 14.99 -6.87 -11.82
N SER A 100 14.06 -7.28 -12.67
CA SER A 100 13.24 -6.35 -13.46
C SER A 100 12.04 -5.93 -12.61
N LEU A 101 12.10 -4.72 -12.06
CA LEU A 101 10.98 -4.11 -11.36
C LEU A 101 9.99 -3.60 -12.41
N VAL A 102 8.85 -4.27 -12.54
CA VAL A 102 7.78 -3.91 -13.46
C VAL A 102 6.64 -3.24 -12.68
N ILE A 103 6.22 -2.06 -13.13
CA ILE A 103 5.12 -1.29 -12.56
C ILE A 103 4.11 -1.00 -13.66
N GLU A 104 2.86 -1.43 -13.44
CA GLU A 104 1.75 -1.25 -14.37
C GLU A 104 0.72 -0.30 -13.74
N PRO A 105 0.92 1.03 -13.83
CA PRO A 105 0.10 2.01 -13.11
C PRO A 105 -1.40 1.94 -13.44
N ASN A 106 -1.74 1.47 -14.65
CA ASN A 106 -3.09 1.44 -15.19
C ASN A 106 -3.74 0.05 -15.19
N ALA A 107 -3.07 -0.99 -14.66
CA ALA A 107 -3.60 -2.36 -14.70
C ALA A 107 -4.99 -2.51 -14.04
N TRP A 108 -5.30 -1.65 -13.06
CA TRP A 108 -6.59 -1.61 -12.37
C TRP A 108 -7.76 -1.18 -13.28
N MET A 109 -7.49 -0.43 -14.35
CA MET A 109 -8.51 0.14 -15.24
C MET A 109 -9.31 -0.95 -15.97
N LYS A 110 -8.68 -2.09 -16.26
CA LYS A 110 -9.34 -3.27 -16.83
C LYS A 110 -10.49 -3.79 -15.96
N CYS A 111 -10.39 -3.65 -14.63
CA CYS A 111 -11.46 -4.06 -13.71
C CYS A 111 -12.74 -3.21 -13.87
N PHE A 112 -12.64 -2.05 -14.52
CA PHE A 112 -13.74 -1.11 -14.75
C PHE A 112 -14.11 -0.96 -16.24
N GLY A 113 -13.55 -1.81 -17.11
CA GLY A 113 -13.83 -1.76 -18.55
C GLY A 113 -13.26 -0.52 -19.26
N VAL A 114 -12.24 0.11 -18.68
CA VAL A 114 -11.52 1.23 -19.31
C VAL A 114 -10.41 0.65 -20.19
N GLU A 115 -10.58 0.75 -21.51
CA GLU A 115 -9.72 0.08 -22.50
C GLU A 115 -9.16 1.01 -23.59
N ASP A 116 -9.55 2.29 -23.62
CA ASP A 116 -9.09 3.25 -24.62
C ASP A 116 -8.14 4.31 -24.06
N ASP A 117 -7.06 4.60 -24.80
CA ASP A 117 -6.04 5.58 -24.41
C ASP A 117 -6.61 6.98 -24.10
N PRO A 118 -7.60 7.53 -24.84
CA PRO A 118 -8.23 8.80 -24.49
C PRO A 118 -8.86 8.81 -23.09
N GLN A 119 -9.62 7.77 -22.73
CA GLN A 119 -10.22 7.63 -21.41
C GLN A 119 -9.16 7.45 -20.32
N VAL A 120 -8.12 6.65 -20.57
CA VAL A 120 -6.99 6.49 -19.64
C VAL A 120 -6.30 7.82 -19.37
N LYS A 121 -6.05 8.61 -20.42
CA LYS A 121 -5.43 9.93 -20.32
C LYS A 121 -6.28 10.89 -19.49
N GLU A 122 -7.59 10.89 -19.69
CA GLU A 122 -8.53 11.70 -18.91
C GLU A 122 -8.48 11.31 -17.42
N ILE A 123 -8.63 10.02 -17.12
CA ILE A 123 -8.59 9.51 -15.74
C ILE A 123 -7.26 9.86 -15.06
N ASN A 124 -6.14 9.68 -15.75
CA ASN A 124 -4.83 9.94 -15.17
C ASN A 124 -4.55 11.43 -15.00
N THR A 125 -5.07 12.29 -15.89
CA THR A 125 -5.09 13.75 -15.67
C THR A 125 -5.84 14.08 -14.38
N GLN A 126 -7.02 13.51 -14.16
CA GLN A 126 -7.79 13.74 -12.94
C GLN A 126 -7.05 13.28 -11.67
N ILE A 127 -6.33 12.14 -11.73
CA ILE A 127 -5.50 11.68 -10.61
C ILE A 127 -4.39 12.69 -10.30
N LEU A 128 -3.68 13.19 -11.31
CA LEU A 128 -2.60 14.17 -11.15
C LEU A 128 -3.13 15.49 -10.56
N GLU A 129 -4.24 15.99 -11.10
CA GLU A 129 -4.88 17.22 -10.63
C GLU A 129 -5.37 17.08 -9.19
N HIS A 130 -6.02 15.96 -8.86
CA HIS A 130 -6.52 15.71 -7.51
C HIS A 130 -5.38 15.57 -6.51
N ALA A 131 -4.27 14.91 -6.88
CA ALA A 131 -3.08 14.84 -6.05
C ALA A 131 -2.51 16.23 -5.78
N GLY A 132 -2.36 17.06 -6.82
CA GLY A 132 -1.88 18.44 -6.69
C GLY A 132 -2.78 19.32 -5.80
N GLU A 133 -4.10 19.16 -5.91
CA GLU A 133 -5.05 19.88 -5.06
C GLU A 133 -4.92 19.47 -3.59
N LEU A 134 -4.80 18.16 -3.32
CA LEU A 134 -4.59 17.65 -1.98
C LEU A 134 -3.28 18.18 -1.36
N GLU A 135 -2.21 18.30 -2.15
CA GLU A 135 -0.96 18.93 -1.70
C GLU A 135 -1.14 20.42 -1.37
N ARG A 136 -1.89 21.16 -2.19
CA ARG A 136 -2.21 22.57 -1.95
C ARG A 136 -2.99 22.74 -0.64
N VAL A 137 -4.02 21.92 -0.44
CA VAL A 137 -4.81 21.91 0.81
C VAL A 137 -3.94 21.54 2.01
N ALA A 138 -3.04 20.56 1.88
CA ALA A 138 -2.11 20.19 2.94
C ALA A 138 -1.16 21.35 3.28
N ARG A 139 -0.62 22.05 2.27
CA ARG A 139 0.23 23.23 2.44
C ARG A 139 -0.48 24.35 3.19
N GLU A 140 -1.72 24.64 2.83
CA GLU A 140 -2.51 25.68 3.49
C GLU A 140 -2.85 25.32 4.94
N LYS A 141 -3.25 24.06 5.19
CA LYS A 141 -3.46 23.55 6.56
C LYS A 141 -2.20 23.67 7.41
N ARG A 142 -1.02 23.35 6.85
CA ARG A 142 0.26 23.54 7.53
C ARG A 142 0.51 24.99 7.87
N ARG A 143 0.24 25.91 6.93
CA ARG A 143 0.41 27.36 7.13
C ARG A 143 -0.46 27.89 8.26
N ILE A 144 -1.76 27.55 8.25
CA ILE A 144 -2.73 27.94 9.29
C ILE A 144 -2.31 27.39 10.65
N ASN A 145 -1.94 26.10 10.71
CA ASN A 145 -1.57 25.43 11.95
C ASN A 145 -0.12 25.66 12.39
N ARG A 146 0.65 26.48 11.65
CA ARG A 146 2.09 26.75 11.87
C ARG A 146 2.93 25.47 12.00
N GLN A 147 2.56 24.43 11.24
CA GLN A 147 3.26 23.16 11.23
C GLN A 147 4.46 23.20 10.28
N LYS A 148 5.56 22.57 10.69
CA LYS A 148 6.77 22.43 9.86
C LYS A 148 6.75 21.09 9.13
N ILE A 149 7.32 21.08 7.93
CA ILE A 149 7.62 19.82 7.22
C ILE A 149 8.86 19.17 7.83
N LYS A 150 8.91 17.84 7.75
CA LYS A 150 10.07 17.06 8.19
C LYS A 150 11.27 17.21 7.25
N GLY A 151 11.00 17.15 5.94
CA GLY A 151 11.97 17.25 4.86
C GLY A 151 12.65 15.93 4.51
N ALA A 152 13.01 15.79 3.22
CA ALA A 152 13.60 14.58 2.65
C ALA A 152 14.89 14.13 3.37
N HIS A 153 15.76 15.07 3.70
CA HIS A 153 17.02 14.78 4.39
C HIS A 153 16.80 14.12 5.76
N ARG A 154 15.84 14.62 6.55
CA ARG A 154 15.52 14.04 7.86
C ARG A 154 14.87 12.66 7.71
N LEU A 155 13.96 12.49 6.74
CA LEU A 155 13.29 11.22 6.46
C LEU A 155 14.28 10.09 6.12
N LYS A 156 15.28 10.36 5.27
CA LYS A 156 16.31 9.36 4.92
C LYS A 156 17.12 8.86 6.12
N ARG A 157 17.21 9.66 7.18
CA ARG A 157 17.98 9.35 8.39
C ARG A 157 17.17 8.69 9.49
N GLU A 158 15.86 8.52 9.28
CA GLU A 158 15.03 7.83 10.26
C GLU A 158 15.28 6.34 10.22
N GLY A 159 15.42 5.74 11.40
CA GLY A 159 15.51 4.29 11.52
C GLY A 159 14.22 3.63 11.04
N ILE A 160 14.36 2.51 10.34
CA ILE A 160 13.23 1.69 9.86
C ILE A 160 12.44 1.08 11.04
N THR A 161 13.04 1.04 12.23
CA THR A 161 12.46 0.45 13.45
C THR A 161 11.76 1.46 14.36
N LEU A 162 11.29 2.59 13.83
CA LEU A 162 10.46 3.50 14.63
C LEU A 162 9.11 2.83 14.89
N ASP A 163 8.84 2.53 16.15
CA ASP A 163 7.53 2.01 16.56
C ASP A 163 6.47 3.08 16.28
N TYR A 164 5.63 2.82 15.27
CA TYR A 164 4.47 3.64 15.00
C TYR A 164 3.31 3.19 15.89
N PHE A 165 2.91 4.06 16.81
CA PHE A 165 1.68 3.89 17.58
C PHE A 165 0.56 4.70 16.91
N PRO A 166 -0.48 4.03 16.38
CA PRO A 166 -1.62 4.73 15.80
C PRO A 166 -2.23 5.66 16.85
N THR A 167 -2.33 6.95 16.54
CA THR A 167 -2.88 7.96 17.45
C THR A 167 -4.38 7.82 17.67
N LYS A 168 -5.07 7.10 16.78
CA LYS A 168 -6.52 6.86 16.85
C LYS A 168 -6.86 5.43 16.44
N GLN A 169 -7.71 4.78 17.24
CA GLN A 169 -8.34 3.50 16.91
C GLN A 169 -9.74 3.76 16.35
N GLU A 170 -9.80 4.34 15.16
CA GLU A 170 -11.07 4.55 14.45
C GLU A 170 -11.41 3.33 13.58
N ARG A 171 -12.70 3.19 13.25
CA ARG A 171 -13.16 2.15 12.32
C ARG A 171 -12.51 2.40 10.96
N ARG A 172 -11.73 1.44 10.48
CA ARG A 172 -11.07 1.53 9.16
C ARG A 172 -12.13 1.53 8.06
N ILE A 173 -12.00 2.47 7.13
CA ILE A 173 -12.78 2.48 5.89
C ILE A 173 -12.19 1.39 4.99
N PHE A 174 -13.00 0.40 4.64
CA PHE A 174 -12.60 -0.73 3.79
C PHE A 174 -13.32 -0.73 2.43
N VAL A 175 -14.25 0.21 2.20
CA VAL A 175 -14.92 0.42 0.90
C VAL A 175 -14.89 1.90 0.54
N TYR A 176 -14.39 2.20 -0.66
CA TYR A 176 -14.43 3.51 -1.30
C TYR A 176 -15.28 3.44 -2.56
N ALA A 177 -16.37 4.19 -2.58
CA ALA A 177 -17.16 4.45 -3.77
C ALA A 177 -17.66 5.89 -3.66
N ALA A 178 -17.70 6.60 -4.78
CA ALA A 178 -18.32 7.91 -4.87
C ALA A 178 -19.85 7.80 -4.73
N ASP A 179 -20.43 6.75 -5.30
CA ASP A 179 -21.85 6.46 -5.15
C ASP A 179 -22.15 5.80 -3.79
N GLN A 180 -23.05 6.43 -3.02
CA GLN A 180 -23.45 5.96 -1.70
C GLN A 180 -24.23 4.63 -1.77
N GLU A 181 -25.02 4.40 -2.81
CA GLU A 181 -25.78 3.16 -2.98
C GLU A 181 -24.86 2.00 -3.34
N ILE A 182 -23.89 2.21 -4.26
CA ILE A 182 -22.84 1.22 -4.54
C ILE A 182 -22.10 0.86 -3.25
N ARG A 183 -21.73 1.88 -2.46
CA ARG A 183 -21.06 1.66 -1.17
C ARG A 183 -21.89 0.82 -0.22
N LYS A 184 -23.20 1.07 -0.09
CA LYS A 184 -24.10 0.29 0.78
C LYS A 184 -24.18 -1.16 0.33
N VAL A 185 -24.32 -1.39 -0.98
CA VAL A 185 -24.37 -2.74 -1.57
C VAL A 185 -23.09 -3.51 -1.26
N MET A 186 -21.92 -2.92 -1.52
CA MET A 186 -20.63 -3.55 -1.22
C MET A 186 -20.44 -3.86 0.27
N ILE A 187 -20.80 -2.93 1.15
CA ILE A 187 -20.74 -3.16 2.60
C ILE A 187 -21.67 -4.31 3.01
N SER A 188 -22.85 -4.42 2.41
CA SER A 188 -23.78 -5.52 2.66
C SER A 188 -23.21 -6.85 2.20
N ALA A 189 -22.70 -6.92 0.97
CA ALA A 189 -22.07 -8.13 0.41
C ALA A 189 -20.86 -8.58 1.25
N TYR A 190 -20.02 -7.65 1.70
CA TYR A 190 -18.88 -7.98 2.57
C TYR A 190 -19.32 -8.52 3.93
N ARG A 191 -20.41 -7.98 4.51
CA ARG A 191 -20.97 -8.50 5.77
C ARG A 191 -21.52 -9.90 5.60
N GLU A 192 -22.18 -10.17 4.49
CA GLU A 192 -22.68 -11.50 4.15
C GLU A 192 -21.52 -12.49 3.98
N PHE A 193 -20.48 -12.12 3.23
CA PHE A 193 -19.25 -12.90 3.12
C PHE A 193 -18.60 -13.19 4.48
N CYS A 194 -18.51 -12.18 5.35
CA CYS A 194 -17.99 -12.36 6.71
C CYS A 194 -18.84 -13.33 7.54
N GLN A 195 -20.16 -13.28 7.37
CA GLN A 195 -21.09 -14.19 8.04
C GLN A 195 -20.90 -15.64 7.54
N MET A 196 -20.73 -15.84 6.22
CA MET A 196 -20.39 -17.15 5.65
C MET A 196 -19.07 -17.69 6.20
N CYS A 197 -18.03 -16.84 6.25
CA CYS A 197 -16.74 -17.19 6.84
C CYS A 197 -16.86 -17.58 8.31
N ARG A 198 -17.69 -16.87 9.07
CA ARG A 198 -17.93 -17.16 10.49
C ARG A 198 -18.58 -18.52 10.68
N VAL A 199 -19.60 -18.86 9.88
CA VAL A 199 -20.25 -20.18 9.92
C VAL A 199 -19.23 -21.28 9.59
N CYS A 200 -18.41 -21.10 8.56
CA CYS A 200 -17.35 -22.06 8.21
C CYS A 200 -16.32 -22.21 9.34
N TYR A 201 -15.92 -21.11 9.97
CA TYR A 201 -15.01 -21.11 11.10
C TYR A 201 -15.57 -21.83 12.33
N GLU A 202 -16.86 -21.63 12.63
CA GLU A 202 -17.54 -22.32 13.73
C GLU A 202 -17.59 -23.84 13.49
N ARG A 203 -17.91 -24.29 12.27
CA ARG A 203 -17.85 -25.71 11.86
C ARG A 203 -16.44 -26.28 11.95
N TRP A 204 -15.47 -25.55 11.43
CA TRP A 204 -14.07 -25.92 11.47
C TRP A 204 -13.54 -26.09 12.91
N ARG A 205 -13.98 -25.22 13.84
CA ARG A 205 -13.66 -25.33 15.27
C ARG A 205 -14.22 -26.59 15.93
N LEU A 206 -15.27 -27.19 15.37
CA LEU A 206 -15.84 -28.45 15.82
C LEU A 206 -15.15 -29.68 15.21
N GLY A 207 -14.08 -29.49 14.44
CA GLY A 207 -13.32 -30.56 13.80
C GLY A 207 -13.79 -30.90 12.39
N GLU A 208 -14.72 -30.13 11.82
CA GLU A 208 -15.14 -30.33 10.43
C GLU A 208 -14.13 -29.71 9.45
N LEU A 209 -13.09 -30.48 9.12
CA LEU A 209 -11.98 -30.01 8.29
C LEU A 209 -12.33 -29.88 6.80
N LEU A 210 -13.43 -30.51 6.35
CA LEU A 210 -13.87 -30.51 4.95
C LEU A 210 -14.94 -29.45 4.65
N CYS A 211 -15.15 -28.46 5.53
CA CYS A 211 -16.10 -27.39 5.26
C CYS A 211 -15.64 -26.55 4.03
N VAL A 212 -16.56 -26.28 3.11
CA VAL A 212 -16.28 -25.45 1.92
C VAL A 212 -16.35 -23.99 2.35
N TRP A 213 -15.20 -23.31 2.31
CA TRP A 213 -15.14 -21.88 2.60
C TRP A 213 -15.57 -21.05 1.39
N PRO A 214 -16.15 -19.87 1.60
CA PRO A 214 -16.48 -18.98 0.49
C PRO A 214 -15.21 -18.56 -0.26
N PRO A 215 -15.27 -18.40 -1.60
CA PRO A 215 -14.13 -17.95 -2.40
C PRO A 215 -13.50 -16.66 -1.86
N GLY A 216 -12.18 -16.61 -1.81
CA GLY A 216 -11.43 -15.46 -1.28
C GLY A 216 -11.25 -15.48 0.25
N ALA A 217 -11.84 -16.43 0.97
CA ALA A 217 -11.55 -16.62 2.39
C ALA A 217 -10.14 -17.17 2.61
N LEU A 218 -9.44 -16.64 3.63
CA LEU A 218 -8.20 -17.22 4.11
C LEU A 218 -8.50 -18.27 5.17
N PHE A 219 -8.08 -19.51 4.89
CA PHE A 219 -8.27 -20.63 5.80
C PHE A 219 -7.42 -20.46 7.06
N PRO A 220 -7.98 -20.67 8.27
CA PRO A 220 -7.18 -20.77 9.48
C PRO A 220 -6.28 -22.00 9.41
N ALA A 221 -5.06 -21.89 9.95
CA ALA A 221 -4.19 -23.05 10.13
C ALA A 221 -4.90 -24.10 11.00
N PRO A 222 -4.85 -25.41 10.66
CA PRO A 222 -5.49 -26.49 11.42
C PRO A 222 -5.21 -26.33 12.92
N PRO A 223 -6.17 -26.64 13.80
CA PRO A 223 -5.91 -26.64 15.23
C PRO A 223 -4.70 -27.56 15.46
N VAL A 224 -3.76 -27.13 16.31
CA VAL A 224 -2.69 -28.04 16.74
C VAL A 224 -3.38 -29.20 17.42
N LEU A 225 -3.36 -30.38 16.79
CA LEU A 225 -3.82 -31.61 17.40
C LEU A 225 -2.85 -31.90 18.53
N VAL A 226 -3.20 -31.46 19.75
CA VAL A 226 -2.51 -31.91 20.95
C VAL A 226 -2.90 -33.37 21.09
N ASN A 227 -2.04 -34.25 20.60
CA ASN A 227 -2.14 -35.65 20.92
C ASN A 227 -2.04 -35.78 22.44
N HIS A 228 -3.17 -35.96 23.12
CA HIS A 228 -3.19 -36.48 24.48
C HIS A 228 -2.81 -37.97 24.41
N PHE A 229 -1.53 -38.25 24.13
CA PHE A 229 -0.94 -39.54 24.42
C PHE A 229 -0.24 -39.43 25.78
N ASP A 230 -1.06 -39.36 26.83
CA ASP A 230 -0.65 -39.78 28.17
C ASP A 230 -1.49 -41.01 28.50
N THR A 231 -0.94 -42.19 28.20
CA THR A 231 -1.14 -43.45 28.93
C THR A 231 0.00 -44.40 28.63
#